data_AF-A0A0C9TSA7-F1
#
_entry.id   AF-A0A0C9TSA7-F1
#
_cell.length_a   1.000
_cell.length_b   1.000
_cell.length_c   1.000
_cell.angle_alpha   90.00
_cell.angle_beta   90.00
_cell.angle_gamma   90.00
#
_symmetry.space_group_name_H-M   'P 1'
#
loop_
_entity.id
_entity.type
_entity.pdbx_description
1 polymer ?
#
loop_
_entity_poly.entity_id
_entity_poly.type
_entity_poly.pdbx_seq_one_letter_code
_entity_poly.pdbx_strand_id
1 'polypeptide(L)' 'KKTGKGLSDWLVEGTLKFGGGSVMMWGCMAWEGVGYATKIDGRMDGDLCLQILKDELQESLEYHGHNP' A
#
# COMPACT_ATOMS: atom_id res chain seq x y z
N LYS A 1 -2.54 -4.53 -40.04
CA LYS A 1 -2.72 -4.46 -38.58
C LYS A 1 -3.73 -3.36 -38.29
N LYS A 2 -4.91 -3.66 -37.75
CA LYS A 2 -5.89 -2.63 -37.37
C LYS A 2 -5.48 -2.07 -36.01
N THR A 3 -5.09 -0.80 -35.97
CA THR A 3 -4.83 -0.06 -34.74
C THR A 3 -6.13 0.01 -33.95
N GLY A 4 -6.17 -0.55 -32.74
CA GLY A 4 -7.35 -0.48 -31.87
C GLY A 4 -7.70 0.98 -31.60
N LYS A 5 -8.93 1.40 -31.92
CA LYS A 5 -9.42 2.72 -31.51
C LYS A 5 -9.56 2.73 -29.98
N GLY A 6 -9.02 3.76 -29.32
CA GLY A 6 -9.24 3.97 -27.89
C GLY A 6 -10.74 4.08 -27.58
N LEU A 7 -11.14 3.64 -26.39
CA LEU A 7 -12.52 3.73 -25.92
C LEU A 7 -12.95 5.20 -25.93
N SER A 8 -14.02 5.51 -26.67
CA SER A 8 -14.63 6.82 -26.73
C SER A 8 -15.51 7.08 -25.51
N ASP A 9 -15.60 8.32 -25.04
CA ASP A 9 -16.31 8.71 -23.80
C ASP A 9 -17.77 8.23 -23.71
N TRP A 10 -18.45 7.94 -24.82
CA TRP A 10 -19.80 7.37 -24.81
C TRP A 10 -19.85 5.86 -24.50
N LEU A 11 -18.71 5.17 -24.56
CA LEU A 11 -18.56 3.73 -24.26
C LEU A 11 -18.16 3.47 -22.80
N VAL A 12 -17.84 4.52 -22.04
CA VAL A 12 -17.33 4.42 -20.67
C VAL A 12 -18.07 5.39 -19.77
N GLU A 13 -18.79 4.85 -18.80
CA GLU A 13 -19.43 5.66 -17.77
C GLU A 13 -18.38 6.01 -16.69
N GLY A 14 -18.24 7.30 -16.40
CA GLY A 14 -17.26 7.79 -15.43
C GLY A 14 -17.55 7.21 -14.04
N THR A 15 -16.58 6.53 -13.44
CA THR A 15 -16.68 5.99 -12.08
C THR A 15 -15.57 6.56 -11.21
N LEU A 16 -15.90 6.99 -9.98
CA LEU A 16 -14.88 7.44 -9.02
C LEU A 16 -13.92 6.32 -8.62
N LYS A 17 -14.43 5.10 -8.54
CA LYS A 17 -13.66 3.89 -8.26
C LYS A 17 -14.11 2.83 -9.24
N PHE A 18 -13.23 2.51 -10.18
CA PHE A 18 -13.45 1.40 -11.08
C PHE A 18 -13.45 0.07 -10.29
N GLY A 19 -14.20 -0.92 -10.77
CA GLY A 19 -14.18 -2.26 -10.19
C GLY A 19 -12.81 -2.94 -10.34
N GLY A 20 -12.69 -4.18 -9.87
CA GLY A 20 -11.42 -4.94 -9.89
C GLY A 20 -10.73 -5.05 -8.52
N GLY A 21 -11.29 -4.40 -7.50
CA GLY A 21 -10.82 -4.50 -6.11
C GLY A 21 -9.79 -3.45 -5.74
N SER A 22 -9.27 -3.54 -4.52
CA SER A 22 -8.25 -2.64 -3.97
C SER A 22 -7.32 -3.40 -3.05
N VAL A 23 -6.05 -3.00 -3.00
CA VAL A 23 -5.05 -3.51 -2.05
C VAL A 23 -4.75 -2.41 -1.04
N MET A 24 -4.70 -2.78 0.24
CA MET A 24 -4.26 -1.91 1.33
C MET A 24 -2.87 -2.34 1.79
N MET A 25 -1.96 -1.39 1.97
CA MET A 25 -0.61 -1.63 2.47
C MET A 25 -0.26 -0.60 3.54
N TRP A 26 0.58 -1.01 4.47
CA TRP A 26 1.26 -0.15 5.42
C TRP A 26 2.75 -0.19 5.12
N GLY A 27 3.47 0.90 5.41
CA GLY A 27 4.92 0.91 5.37
C GLY A 27 5.47 2.09 6.15
N CYS A 28 6.75 2.03 6.52
CA CYS A 28 7.42 3.11 7.23
C CYS A 28 8.52 3.76 6.37
N MET A 29 8.82 5.02 6.66
CA MET A 29 9.92 5.76 6.04
C MET A 29 10.71 6.48 7.13
N ALA A 30 12.01 6.27 7.14
CA ALA A 30 12.97 6.94 7.99
C ALA A 30 13.80 7.95 7.18
N TRP A 31 14.57 8.79 7.87
CA TRP A 31 15.50 9.72 7.21
C TRP A 31 16.52 9.00 6.31
N GLU A 32 16.91 7.78 6.68
CA GLU A 32 17.89 6.97 5.95
C GLU A 32 17.29 6.21 4.76
N GLY A 33 15.96 6.12 4.66
CA GLY A 33 15.32 5.42 3.57
C GLY A 33 13.93 4.87 3.89
N VAL A 34 13.41 4.10 2.93
CA VAL A 34 12.14 3.37 3.08
C VAL A 34 12.39 2.13 3.94
N GLY A 35 11.59 1.93 4.98
CA GLY A 35 11.62 0.72 5.79
C GLY A 35 10.65 -0.34 5.26
N TYR A 36 10.29 -1.28 6.11
CA TYR A 36 9.44 -2.40 5.74
C TYR A 36 8.00 -1.98 5.41
N ALA A 37 7.35 -2.75 4.54
CA ALA A 37 5.97 -2.56 4.12
C ALA A 37 5.23 -3.89 4.11
N THR A 38 4.01 -3.88 4.63
CA THR A 38 3.16 -5.07 4.78
C THR A 38 1.78 -4.85 4.16
N LYS A 39 1.22 -5.92 3.61
CA LYS A 39 -0.14 -5.90 3.04
C LYS A 39 -1.15 -6.08 4.16
N ILE A 40 -2.19 -5.24 4.17
CA ILE A 40 -3.30 -5.35 5.11
C ILE A 40 -4.44 -6.09 4.42
N ASP A 41 -4.79 -7.26 4.96
CA ASP A 41 -5.96 -8.01 4.56
C ASP A 41 -7.17 -7.60 5.40
N GLY A 42 -8.14 -6.94 4.77
CA GLY A 42 -9.37 -6.50 5.41
C GLY A 42 -9.29 -5.08 5.99
N ARG A 43 -9.91 -4.88 7.16
CA ARG A 43 -9.99 -3.58 7.82
C ARG A 43 -8.86 -3.47 8.84
N MET A 44 -8.04 -2.43 8.72
CA MET A 44 -7.05 -2.11 9.74
C MET A 44 -7.76 -1.80 11.07
N ASP A 45 -7.42 -2.55 12.11
CA ASP A 45 -7.85 -2.29 13.48
C ASP A 45 -6.66 -1.76 14.32
N GLY A 46 -6.95 -1.33 15.55
CA GLY A 46 -5.94 -0.76 16.43
C GLY A 46 -4.89 -1.78 16.85
N ASP A 47 -5.28 -3.04 17.04
CA ASP A 47 -4.39 -4.10 17.48
C ASP A 47 -3.42 -4.51 16.37
N LEU A 48 -3.91 -4.64 15.13
CA LEU A 48 -3.10 -4.88 13.94
C LEU A 48 -2.15 -3.71 13.68
N CYS A 49 -2.60 -2.47 13.87
CA CYS A 49 -1.73 -1.29 13.80
C CYS A 49 -0.59 -1.39 14.81
N LEU A 50 -0.89 -1.76 16.06
CA LEU A 50 0.11 -1.92 17.12
C LEU A 50 1.06 -3.09 16.86
N GLN A 51 0.58 -4.20 16.28
CA GLN A 51 1.43 -5.32 15.88
C GLN A 51 2.38 -4.92 14.76
N ILE A 52 1.88 -4.30 13.68
CA ILE A 52 2.70 -3.82 12.57
C ILE A 52 3.75 -2.80 13.05
N LEU A 53 3.37 -1.91 13.97
CA LEU A 53 4.30 -0.95 14.57
C LEU A 53 5.33 -1.60 15.50
N LYS A 54 5.06 -2.76 16.09
CA LYS A 54 6.04 -3.46 16.91
C LYS A 54 6.99 -4.29 16.06
N ASP A 55 6.46 -4.99 15.08
CA ASP A 55 7.23 -5.94 14.29
C ASP A 55 7.98 -5.18 13.18
N GLU A 56 7.25 -4.57 12.25
CA GLU A 56 7.83 -4.00 11.03
C GLU A 56 8.63 -2.70 11.29
N LEU A 57 8.19 -1.85 12.23
CA LEU A 57 8.95 -0.64 12.57
C LEU A 57 10.22 -0.98 13.35
N GLN A 58 10.16 -1.93 14.30
CA GLN A 58 11.34 -2.33 15.05
C GLN A 58 12.35 -3.00 14.12
N GLU A 59 11.91 -3.91 13.23
CA GLU A 59 12.77 -4.50 12.22
C GLU A 59 13.37 -3.44 11.27
N SER A 60 12.59 -2.42 10.90
CA SER A 60 13.11 -1.30 10.10
C SER A 60 14.17 -0.50 10.86
N LEU A 61 13.95 -0.20 12.15
CA LEU A 61 14.91 0.52 12.97
C LEU A 61 16.19 -0.28 13.21
N GLU A 62 16.07 -1.59 13.43
CA GLU A 62 17.20 -2.53 13.52
C GLU A 62 17.99 -2.59 12.22
N TYR A 63 17.31 -2.63 11.07
CA TYR A 63 17.95 -2.56 9.74
C TYR A 63 18.78 -1.28 9.56
N HIS A 64 18.28 -0.17 10.11
CA HIS A 64 18.94 1.14 10.10
C HIS A 64 19.96 1.33 11.24
N GLY A 65 20.14 0.34 12.12
CA GLY A 65 21.08 0.40 13.25
C GLY A 65 20.63 1.32 14.39
N HIS A 66 19.38 1.79 14.39
CA HIS A 66 18.77 2.56 15.47
C HIS A 66 18.10 1.61 16.45
N ASN A 67 18.89 0.87 17.22
CA ASN A 67 18.38 0.12 18.36
C ASN A 67 18.18 1.07 19.55
N PRO A 68 17.00 1.16 20.17
CA PRO A 68 16.81 1.93 21.41
C PRO A 68 17.61 1.37 22.59
#